data_AF-A0A947CEB1-F1
#
_entry.id   AF-A0A947CEB1-F1
#
_cell.length_a   1.000
_cell.length_b   1.000
_cell.length_c   1.000
_cell.angle_alpha   90.00
_cell.angle_beta   90.00
_cell.angle_gamma   90.00
#
_symmetry.space_group_name_H-M   'P 1'
#
loop_
_entity.id
_entity.type
_entity.pdbx_description
1 polymer ?
#
loop_
_entity_poly.entity_id
_entity_poly.type
_entity_poly.pdbx_seq_one_letter_code
_entity_poly.pdbx_strand_id
1 'polypeptide(L)'
;TVPVVQQEAMGLQIIIPEGVDGAGYLYYEPRGDGMIRDSADIVRWRSDSEVEAEPVVRVKLRDVTERTSGGANEIRQEVRPVPLSPEDGWSVGPDGSVAVVRAGDYHVDWVRPDGSVVSGSPVAFNPVPVKTADKEAWAEDIAANGMMMMVSNENGRMNARMRRGGGRTPGVDGFEWPEVKPPFAPESVRVDPAGYVWVERHVPAGESPVLDVFDGEGARVASVAIPVRSSLRAFGEGTLYVTRRDELGFQWLERYERPSI
;
A
#
# COMPACT_ATOMS: atom_id res chain seq x y z
N THR A 1 19.57 -5.65 -4.90
CA THR A 1 19.27 -6.37 -6.16
C THR A 1 17.87 -6.92 -6.02
N VAL A 2 16.92 -6.49 -6.85
CA VAL A 2 15.55 -7.02 -6.81
C VAL A 2 15.60 -8.42 -7.43
N PRO A 3 15.16 -9.49 -6.74
CA PRO A 3 15.11 -10.80 -7.35
C PRO A 3 14.03 -10.79 -8.45
N VAL A 4 14.47 -11.02 -9.69
CA VAL A 4 13.58 -11.29 -10.82
C VAL A 4 13.56 -12.80 -10.99
N VAL A 5 12.41 -13.43 -10.74
CA VAL A 5 12.22 -14.85 -11.05
C VAL A 5 11.49 -14.91 -12.39
N GLN A 6 12.19 -15.37 -13.42
CA GLN A 6 11.60 -15.64 -14.72
C GLN A 6 11.03 -17.06 -14.68
N GLN A 7 9.71 -17.21 -14.52
CA GLN A 7 9.07 -18.51 -14.66
C GLN A 7 8.78 -18.76 -16.14
N GLU A 8 9.33 -19.85 -16.69
CA GLU A 8 9.18 -20.27 -18.09
C GLU A 8 7.76 -20.78 -18.36
N ALA A 9 6.75 -19.91 -18.36
CA ALA A 9 5.48 -20.17 -19.05
C ALA A 9 4.60 -18.93 -19.22
N MET A 10 4.64 -17.94 -18.32
CA MET A 10 3.78 -16.77 -18.39
C MET A 10 4.40 -15.54 -17.72
N GLY A 11 4.72 -14.52 -18.52
CA GLY A 11 4.95 -13.15 -18.03
C GLY A 11 6.24 -12.93 -17.21
N LEU A 12 6.58 -11.65 -17.06
CA LEU A 12 7.64 -11.20 -16.14
C LEU A 12 7.00 -11.05 -14.75
N GLN A 13 7.27 -11.99 -13.83
CA GLN A 13 6.80 -11.85 -12.45
C GLN A 13 7.80 -11.01 -11.64
N ILE A 14 7.31 -9.89 -11.08
CA ILE A 14 8.12 -9.00 -10.26
C ILE A 14 7.76 -9.26 -8.80
N ILE A 15 8.75 -9.70 -8.01
CA ILE A 15 8.58 -9.91 -6.58
C ILE A 15 9.15 -8.70 -5.85
N ILE A 16 8.28 -7.94 -5.19
CA ILE A 16 8.65 -6.85 -4.29
C ILE A 16 8.12 -7.22 -2.91
N PRO A 17 8.97 -7.75 -2.02
CA PRO A 17 8.55 -8.05 -0.65
C PRO A 17 8.04 -6.79 0.06
N GLU A 18 6.87 -6.89 0.68
CA GLU A 18 6.23 -5.81 1.43
C GLU A 18 6.11 -6.13 2.93
N GLY A 19 6.22 -7.41 3.31
CA GLY A 19 6.25 -7.87 4.70
C GLY A 19 7.13 -9.10 4.93
N VAL A 20 7.54 -9.31 6.18
CA VAL A 20 8.25 -10.51 6.64
C VAL A 20 7.79 -10.90 8.03
N ASP A 21 7.56 -12.19 8.27
CA ASP A 21 7.20 -12.70 9.60
C ASP A 21 8.42 -13.20 10.40
N GLY A 22 8.19 -13.63 11.65
CA GLY A 22 9.24 -14.18 12.52
C GLY A 22 9.80 -15.53 12.07
N ALA A 23 9.11 -16.23 11.16
CA ALA A 23 9.56 -17.50 10.57
C ALA A 23 10.34 -17.30 9.25
N GLY A 24 10.47 -16.07 8.78
CA GLY A 24 11.20 -15.71 7.57
C GLY A 24 10.39 -15.85 6.27
N TYR A 25 9.07 -16.00 6.34
CA TYR A 25 8.22 -15.89 5.15
C TYR A 25 8.18 -14.44 4.68
N LEU A 26 8.38 -14.25 3.38
CA LEU A 26 8.20 -12.99 2.68
C LEU A 26 6.77 -12.92 2.15
N TYR A 27 6.12 -11.77 2.35
CA TYR A 27 4.77 -11.51 1.87
C TYR A 27 4.80 -10.42 0.82
N TYR A 28 4.01 -10.60 -0.24
CA TYR A 28 3.93 -9.64 -1.33
C TYR A 28 2.64 -9.78 -2.13
N GLU A 29 2.29 -8.71 -2.83
CA GLU A 29 1.30 -8.70 -3.90
C GLU A 29 1.99 -9.08 -5.22
N PRO A 30 1.62 -10.19 -5.89
CA PRO A 30 2.19 -10.53 -7.19
C PRO A 30 1.86 -9.48 -8.25
N ARG A 31 2.88 -8.90 -8.90
CA ARG A 31 2.73 -7.94 -10.00
C ARG A 31 3.37 -8.45 -11.30
N GLY A 32 2.82 -8.05 -12.46
CA GLY A 32 3.53 -8.15 -13.74
C GLY A 32 2.90 -9.04 -14.82
N ASP A 33 1.66 -9.50 -14.67
CA ASP A 33 0.94 -10.22 -15.72
C ASP A 33 0.31 -9.30 -16.79
N GLY A 34 0.36 -7.98 -16.57
CA GLY A 34 -0.21 -6.97 -17.45
C GLY A 34 -1.74 -6.90 -17.40
N MET A 35 -2.40 -7.63 -16.49
CA MET A 35 -3.85 -7.58 -16.34
C MET A 35 -4.24 -6.49 -15.32
N ILE A 36 -5.21 -5.66 -15.71
CA ILE A 36 -5.90 -4.77 -14.77
C ILE A 36 -6.84 -5.64 -13.93
N ARG A 37 -6.74 -5.51 -12.61
CA ARG A 37 -7.53 -6.28 -11.65
C ARG A 37 -8.10 -5.33 -10.59
N ASP A 38 -9.29 -5.65 -10.09
CA ASP A 38 -9.91 -4.96 -8.96
C ASP A 38 -9.43 -5.51 -7.60
N SER A 39 -8.78 -6.68 -7.63
CA SER A 39 -8.34 -7.42 -6.47
C SER A 39 -7.10 -8.27 -6.77
N ALA A 40 -6.32 -8.55 -5.73
CA ALA A 40 -5.19 -9.47 -5.79
C ALA A 40 -5.11 -10.32 -4.53
N ASP A 41 -4.51 -11.50 -4.67
CA ASP A 41 -4.15 -12.34 -3.54
C ASP A 41 -2.78 -11.88 -3.02
N ILE A 42 -2.70 -11.57 -1.73
CA ILE A 42 -1.42 -11.49 -1.02
C ILE A 42 -0.92 -12.92 -0.87
N VAL A 43 0.32 -13.13 -1.28
CA VAL A 43 0.97 -14.42 -1.20
C VAL A 43 2.10 -14.38 -0.19
N ARG A 44 2.41 -15.54 0.38
CA ARG A 44 3.62 -15.75 1.17
C ARG A 44 4.55 -16.72 0.47
N TRP A 45 5.84 -16.54 0.65
CA TRP A 45 6.87 -17.40 0.10
C TRP A 45 8.11 -17.41 1.00
N ARG A 46 8.84 -18.53 1.01
CA ARG A 46 10.09 -18.66 1.76
C ARG A 46 11.19 -19.15 0.82
N SER A 47 12.37 -18.57 0.92
CA SER A 47 13.45 -18.79 -0.05
C SER A 47 14.05 -20.19 -0.08
N ASP A 48 13.90 -20.93 1.01
CA ASP A 48 14.33 -22.33 1.16
C ASP A 48 13.19 -23.32 0.86
N SER A 49 12.00 -22.84 0.48
CA SER A 49 10.85 -23.68 0.15
C SER A 49 10.94 -24.14 -1.30
N GLU A 50 10.71 -25.43 -1.53
CA GLU A 50 10.46 -25.98 -2.86
C GLU A 50 9.02 -25.68 -3.33
N VAL A 51 8.15 -25.21 -2.43
CA VAL A 51 6.76 -24.86 -2.71
C VAL A 51 6.69 -23.47 -3.35
N GLU A 52 5.82 -23.33 -4.35
CA GLU A 52 5.47 -22.04 -4.93
C GLU A 52 4.84 -21.09 -3.90
N ALA A 53 4.73 -19.81 -4.23
CA ALA A 53 4.11 -18.83 -3.34
C ALA A 53 2.64 -19.20 -3.04
N GLU A 54 2.26 -19.18 -1.78
CA GLU A 54 0.95 -19.60 -1.30
C GLU A 54 0.02 -18.38 -1.11
N PRO A 55 -1.22 -18.39 -1.62
CA PRO A 55 -2.18 -17.33 -1.33
C PRO A 55 -2.60 -17.34 0.13
N VAL A 56 -2.66 -16.15 0.74
CA VAL A 56 -3.03 -15.95 2.14
C VAL A 56 -4.39 -15.26 2.24
N VAL A 57 -4.56 -14.14 1.54
CA VAL A 57 -5.78 -13.33 1.62
C VAL A 57 -5.96 -12.49 0.37
N ARG A 58 -7.22 -12.28 -0.03
CA ARG A 58 -7.56 -11.36 -1.13
C ARG A 58 -7.79 -9.94 -0.62
N VAL A 59 -7.21 -8.97 -1.32
CA VAL A 59 -7.30 -7.54 -1.02
C VAL A 59 -7.86 -6.77 -2.21
N LYS A 60 -8.64 -5.72 -1.95
CA LYS A 60 -9.06 -4.76 -2.99
C LYS A 60 -7.87 -3.89 -3.41
N LEU A 61 -7.63 -3.81 -4.72
CA LEU A 61 -6.66 -2.90 -5.31
C LEU A 61 -7.27 -1.52 -5.59
N ARG A 62 -6.40 -0.51 -5.75
CA ARG A 62 -6.79 0.80 -6.29
C ARG A 62 -7.50 0.65 -7.62
N ASP A 63 -8.45 1.53 -7.86
CA ASP A 63 -9.10 1.62 -9.15
C ASP A 63 -8.13 2.23 -10.17
N VAL A 64 -8.27 1.82 -11.43
CA VAL A 64 -7.50 2.37 -12.55
C VAL A 64 -8.43 2.72 -13.71
N THR A 65 -8.06 3.75 -14.45
CA THR A 65 -8.69 4.09 -15.74
C THR A 65 -7.82 3.59 -16.87
N GLU A 66 -8.46 3.04 -17.89
CA GLU A 66 -7.78 2.52 -19.09
C GLU A 66 -8.18 3.35 -20.30
N ARG A 67 -7.18 3.78 -21.07
CA ARG A 67 -7.38 4.37 -22.38
C ARG A 67 -6.53 3.63 -23.41
N THR A 68 -7.20 2.98 -24.34
CA THR A 68 -6.54 2.34 -25.49
C THR A 68 -6.69 3.23 -26.72
N SER A 69 -5.59 3.45 -27.42
CA SER A 69 -5.51 4.27 -28.63
C SER A 69 -4.55 3.66 -29.65
N GLY A 70 -4.62 4.08 -30.91
CA GLY A 70 -3.73 3.58 -31.98
C GLY A 70 -4.47 2.92 -33.13
N GLY A 71 -3.75 2.15 -33.95
CA GLY A 71 -4.25 1.48 -35.15
C GLY A 71 -3.69 0.06 -35.30
N ALA A 72 -3.91 -0.57 -36.45
CA ALA A 72 -3.58 -1.99 -36.68
C ALA A 72 -2.13 -2.41 -36.38
N ASN A 73 -1.17 -1.47 -36.44
CA ASN A 73 0.27 -1.71 -36.26
C ASN A 73 0.85 -1.10 -34.97
N GLU A 74 0.09 -0.32 -34.21
CA GLU A 74 0.53 0.31 -32.96
C GLU A 74 -0.66 0.41 -32.02
N ILE A 75 -0.61 -0.31 -30.90
CA ILE A 75 -1.58 -0.18 -29.80
C ILE A 75 -0.87 0.55 -28.66
N ARG A 76 -1.38 1.72 -28.31
CA ARG A 76 -0.97 2.49 -27.14
C ARG A 76 -2.03 2.34 -26.08
N GLN A 77 -1.73 1.52 -25.09
CA GLN A 77 -2.52 1.35 -23.89
C GLN A 77 -1.96 2.26 -22.80
N GLU A 78 -2.82 3.10 -22.23
CA GLU A 78 -2.50 3.97 -21.11
C GLU A 78 -3.36 3.55 -19.92
N VAL A 79 -2.72 3.06 -18.85
CA VAL A 79 -3.36 2.72 -17.59
C VAL A 79 -2.97 3.77 -16.56
N ARG A 80 -3.95 4.46 -15.99
CA ARG A 80 -3.74 5.50 -14.98
C ARG A 80 -4.41 5.11 -13.67
N PRO A 81 -3.74 5.27 -12.52
CA PRO A 81 -4.41 5.10 -11.23
C PRO A 81 -5.51 6.15 -11.06
N VAL A 82 -6.60 5.77 -10.40
CA VAL A 82 -7.58 6.71 -9.85
C VAL A 82 -7.04 7.18 -8.49
N PRO A 83 -6.60 8.44 -8.37
CA PRO A 83 -6.04 8.96 -7.12
C PRO A 83 -7.04 8.84 -5.98
N LEU A 84 -6.55 8.44 -4.80
CA LEU A 84 -7.36 8.34 -3.58
C LEU A 84 -8.60 7.43 -3.74
N SER A 85 -8.59 6.48 -4.67
CA SER A 85 -9.59 5.40 -4.67
C SER A 85 -9.38 4.49 -3.44
N PRO A 86 -10.46 3.94 -2.86
CA PRO A 86 -10.33 2.98 -1.75
C PRO A 86 -9.47 1.77 -2.16
N GLU A 87 -8.46 1.45 -1.36
CA GLU A 87 -7.56 0.30 -1.52
C GLU A 87 -7.34 -0.32 -0.15
N ASP A 88 -7.43 -1.66 -0.06
CA ASP A 88 -7.18 -2.36 1.19
C ASP A 88 -5.69 -2.24 1.54
N GLY A 89 -5.40 -1.93 2.80
CA GLY A 89 -4.04 -1.92 3.33
C GLY A 89 -3.78 -3.20 4.11
N TRP A 90 -2.54 -3.65 4.19
CA TRP A 90 -2.22 -4.88 4.90
C TRP A 90 -0.81 -4.83 5.51
N SER A 91 -0.60 -5.63 6.54
CA SER A 91 0.70 -5.81 7.18
C SER A 91 0.76 -7.14 7.91
N VAL A 92 1.96 -7.59 8.27
CA VAL A 92 2.20 -8.93 8.81
C VAL A 92 2.75 -8.81 10.22
N GLY A 93 2.17 -9.57 11.14
CA GLY A 93 2.65 -9.71 12.51
C GLY A 93 3.83 -10.69 12.62
N PRO A 94 4.59 -10.62 13.72
CA PRO A 94 5.75 -11.50 13.92
C PRO A 94 5.37 -12.98 14.02
N ASP A 95 4.12 -13.30 14.36
CA ASP A 95 3.57 -14.65 14.43
C ASP A 95 3.11 -15.21 13.07
N GLY A 96 3.20 -14.42 12.00
CA GLY A 96 2.73 -14.78 10.66
C GLY A 96 1.26 -14.47 10.40
N SER A 97 0.55 -13.89 11.38
CA SER A 97 -0.80 -13.38 11.18
C SER A 97 -0.78 -12.17 10.23
N VAL A 98 -1.70 -12.11 9.29
CA VAL A 98 -1.84 -10.99 8.35
C VAL A 98 -3.03 -10.13 8.74
N ALA A 99 -2.77 -8.87 9.06
CA ALA A 99 -3.81 -7.87 9.24
C ALA A 99 -4.16 -7.25 7.88
N VAL A 100 -5.44 -7.24 7.53
CA VAL A 100 -5.98 -6.52 6.37
C VAL A 100 -6.95 -5.47 6.88
N VAL A 101 -6.66 -4.21 6.57
CA VAL A 101 -7.56 -3.09 6.85
C VAL A 101 -8.42 -2.88 5.61
N ARG A 102 -9.73 -3.07 5.75
CA ARG A 102 -10.68 -2.95 4.65
C ARG A 102 -11.06 -1.51 4.41
N ALA A 103 -10.86 -1.02 3.19
CA ALA A 103 -11.16 0.37 2.87
C ALA A 103 -12.66 0.66 2.66
N GLY A 104 -13.47 -0.38 2.44
CA GLY A 104 -14.91 -0.23 2.16
C GLY A 104 -15.72 0.37 3.31
N ASP A 105 -15.49 -0.10 4.53
CA ASP A 105 -16.21 0.29 5.75
C ASP A 105 -15.29 0.45 6.97
N TYR A 106 -13.97 0.43 6.76
CA TYR A 106 -12.94 0.69 7.77
C TYR A 106 -12.99 -0.27 8.96
N HIS A 107 -12.80 -1.56 8.69
CA HIS A 107 -12.55 -2.58 9.72
C HIS A 107 -11.22 -3.30 9.47
N VAL A 108 -10.83 -4.14 10.43
CA VAL A 108 -9.64 -4.98 10.34
C VAL A 108 -10.06 -6.45 10.33
N ASP A 109 -9.57 -7.18 9.32
CA ASP A 109 -9.55 -8.64 9.30
C ASP A 109 -8.16 -9.12 9.72
N TRP A 110 -8.13 -10.13 10.58
CA TRP A 110 -6.93 -10.90 10.90
C TRP A 110 -7.03 -12.28 10.26
N VAL A 111 -6.08 -12.60 9.38
CA VAL A 111 -5.88 -13.95 8.87
C VAL A 111 -4.75 -14.59 9.67
N ARG A 112 -5.10 -15.58 10.48
CA ARG A 112 -4.14 -16.31 11.33
C ARG A 112 -3.34 -17.32 10.50
N PRO A 113 -2.17 -17.80 10.97
CA PRO A 113 -1.33 -18.73 10.22
C PRO A 113 -2.01 -20.06 9.84
N ASP A 114 -3.05 -20.46 10.59
CA ASP A 114 -3.88 -21.64 10.32
C ASP A 114 -4.99 -21.39 9.27
N GLY A 115 -5.07 -20.17 8.73
CA GLY A 115 -6.08 -19.75 7.76
C GLY A 115 -7.41 -19.31 8.39
N SER A 116 -7.55 -19.34 9.72
CA SER A 116 -8.74 -18.80 10.39
C SER A 116 -8.78 -17.27 10.25
N VAL A 117 -9.98 -16.74 10.08
CA VAL A 117 -10.21 -15.29 9.92
C VAL A 117 -10.98 -14.76 11.11
N VAL A 118 -10.47 -13.70 11.71
CA VAL A 118 -11.17 -12.90 12.73
C VAL A 118 -11.46 -11.54 12.14
N SER A 119 -12.73 -11.16 12.08
CA SER A 119 -13.16 -9.89 11.47
C SER A 119 -13.69 -8.95 12.55
N GLY A 120 -13.07 -7.77 12.63
CA GLY A 120 -13.48 -6.70 13.53
C GLY A 120 -14.75 -6.00 13.08
N SER A 121 -15.32 -5.17 13.95
CA SER A 121 -16.48 -4.36 13.57
C SER A 121 -16.07 -3.10 12.79
N PRO A 122 -16.89 -2.64 11.83
CA PRO A 122 -16.67 -1.37 11.12
C PRO A 122 -16.49 -0.19 12.07
N VAL A 123 -15.46 0.61 11.81
CA VAL A 123 -15.16 1.81 12.59
C VAL A 123 -15.65 3.04 11.84
N ALA A 124 -16.48 3.84 12.51
CA ALA A 124 -16.89 5.12 11.96
C ALA A 124 -15.65 6.02 11.76
N PHE A 125 -15.49 6.52 10.54
CA PHE A 125 -14.53 7.56 10.21
C PHE A 125 -15.28 8.78 9.69
N ASN A 126 -14.66 9.96 9.84
CA ASN A 126 -15.18 11.18 9.28
C ASN A 126 -14.63 11.34 7.86
N PRO A 127 -15.47 11.35 6.81
CA PRO A 127 -15.00 11.57 5.44
C PRO A 127 -14.32 12.93 5.31
N VAL A 128 -13.13 12.94 4.71
CA VAL A 128 -12.37 14.18 4.46
C VAL A 128 -12.55 14.57 3.00
N PRO A 129 -13.08 15.75 2.67
CA PRO A 129 -13.21 16.19 1.29
C PRO A 129 -11.85 16.31 0.60
N VAL A 130 -11.76 15.90 -0.66
CA VAL A 130 -10.56 16.11 -1.48
C VAL A 130 -10.49 17.58 -1.89
N LYS A 131 -9.39 18.26 -1.53
CA LYS A 131 -9.14 19.67 -1.85
C LYS A 131 -7.96 19.81 -2.82
N THR A 132 -7.78 21.00 -3.38
CA THR A 132 -6.67 21.30 -4.29
C THR A 132 -5.30 20.94 -3.71
N ALA A 133 -5.07 21.26 -2.44
CA ALA A 133 -3.82 20.92 -1.75
C ALA A 133 -3.56 19.41 -1.70
N ASP A 134 -4.60 18.57 -1.62
CA ASP A 134 -4.45 17.12 -1.65
C ASP A 134 -4.06 16.62 -3.04
N LYS A 135 -4.62 17.23 -4.09
CA LYS A 135 -4.27 16.91 -5.47
C LYS A 135 -2.82 17.26 -5.80
N GLU A 136 -2.37 18.42 -5.34
CA GLU A 136 -1.00 18.88 -5.49
C GLU A 136 -0.01 17.98 -4.73
N ALA A 137 -0.32 17.63 -3.47
CA ALA A 137 0.51 16.72 -2.67
C ALA A 137 0.63 15.33 -3.31
N TRP A 138 -0.47 14.79 -3.84
CA TRP A 138 -0.46 13.50 -4.55
C TRP A 138 0.36 13.57 -5.85
N ALA A 139 0.23 14.66 -6.63
CA ALA A 139 0.99 14.81 -7.86
C ALA A 139 2.50 14.95 -7.60
N GLU A 140 2.89 15.65 -6.53
CA GLU A 140 4.28 15.72 -6.06
C GLU A 140 4.81 14.34 -5.66
N ASP A 141 4.03 13.58 -4.87
CA ASP A 141 4.42 12.23 -4.45
C ASP A 141 4.61 11.28 -5.64
N ILE A 142 3.67 11.27 -6.59
CA ILE A 142 3.80 10.44 -7.79
C ILE A 142 4.98 10.90 -8.67
N ALA A 143 5.24 12.20 -8.80
CA ALA A 143 6.38 12.69 -9.56
C ALA A 143 7.72 12.25 -8.95
N ALA A 144 7.81 12.24 -7.62
CA ALA A 144 9.00 11.87 -6.87
C ALA A 144 9.18 10.35 -6.74
N ASN A 145 8.10 9.64 -6.37
CA ASN A 145 8.14 8.25 -5.89
C ASN A 145 7.40 7.26 -6.80
N GLY A 146 6.56 7.75 -7.72
CA GLY A 146 5.77 6.92 -8.61
C GLY A 146 6.63 5.97 -9.44
N MET A 147 6.19 4.72 -9.54
CA MET A 147 6.83 3.72 -10.39
C MET A 147 6.18 3.78 -11.78
N MET A 148 6.96 4.14 -12.79
CA MET A 148 6.56 4.09 -14.18
C MET A 148 7.06 2.79 -14.80
N MET A 149 6.13 1.97 -15.30
CA MET A 149 6.43 0.79 -16.11
C MET A 149 6.11 1.12 -17.57
N MET A 150 7.13 1.15 -18.42
CA MET A 150 6.95 1.21 -19.87
C MET A 150 7.09 -0.19 -20.43
N VAL A 151 5.99 -0.73 -20.94
CA VAL A 151 5.97 -1.99 -21.70
C VAL A 151 5.87 -1.64 -23.17
N SER A 152 6.87 -2.03 -23.97
CA SER A 152 6.80 -1.97 -25.43
C SER A 152 6.80 -3.37 -26.01
N ASN A 153 6.04 -3.58 -27.07
CA ASN A 153 6.07 -4.83 -27.83
C ASN A 153 6.70 -4.53 -29.19
N GLU A 154 7.91 -5.01 -29.41
CA GLU A 154 8.60 -4.93 -30.70
C GLU A 154 8.70 -6.34 -31.29
N ASN A 155 7.99 -6.60 -32.39
CA ASN A 155 8.00 -7.88 -33.11
C ASN A 155 7.70 -9.11 -32.23
N GLY A 156 6.73 -9.00 -31.31
CA GLY A 156 6.34 -10.10 -30.41
C GLY A 156 7.26 -10.28 -29.20
N ARG A 157 8.29 -9.43 -29.04
CA ARG A 157 9.11 -9.36 -27.83
C ARG A 157 8.59 -8.23 -26.94
N MET A 158 8.05 -8.62 -25.80
CA MET A 158 7.69 -7.68 -24.74
C MET A 158 8.94 -7.21 -24.01
N ASN A 159 9.22 -5.91 -24.09
CA ASN A 159 10.26 -5.23 -23.35
C ASN A 159 9.61 -4.42 -22.23
N ALA A 160 9.95 -4.69 -20.98
CA ALA A 160 9.50 -3.88 -19.84
C ALA A 160 10.67 -3.06 -19.29
N ARG A 161 10.48 -1.75 -19.13
CA ARG A 161 11.42 -0.84 -18.45
C ARG A 161 10.71 -0.19 -17.28
N MET A 162 11.25 -0.39 -16.08
CA MET A 162 10.78 0.28 -14.87
C MET A 162 11.68 1.47 -14.54
N ARG A 163 11.07 2.58 -14.17
CA ARG A 163 11.76 3.75 -13.63
C ARG A 163 10.97 4.30 -12.44
N ARG A 164 11.67 4.63 -11.36
CA ARG A 164 11.11 5.37 -10.23
C ARG A 164 11.31 6.88 -10.46
N GLY A 165 10.24 7.64 -10.31
CA GLY A 165 10.24 9.10 -10.39
C GLY A 165 10.64 9.68 -11.76
N GLY A 166 10.52 11.01 -11.88
CA GLY A 166 11.03 11.76 -13.03
C GLY A 166 10.23 11.61 -14.33
N GLY A 167 8.99 11.13 -14.24
CA GLY A 167 7.99 11.27 -15.32
C GLY A 167 7.30 12.64 -15.24
N ARG A 168 6.87 13.19 -16.38
CA ARG A 168 5.89 14.29 -16.37
C ARG A 168 4.55 13.70 -15.93
N THR A 169 4.15 13.91 -14.69
CA THR A 169 2.78 13.64 -14.26
C THR A 169 1.86 14.52 -15.11
N PRO A 170 0.75 14.00 -15.68
CA PRO A 170 -0.32 14.85 -16.18
C PRO A 170 -0.67 15.89 -15.11
N GLY A 171 -1.05 17.11 -15.51
CA GLY A 171 -1.59 18.08 -14.55
C GLY A 171 -2.72 17.44 -13.74
N VAL A 172 -2.88 17.83 -12.48
CA VAL A 172 -3.86 17.25 -11.54
C VAL A 172 -5.29 17.16 -12.11
N ASP A 173 -5.63 18.05 -13.05
CA ASP A 173 -6.93 18.08 -13.75
C ASP A 173 -7.12 16.91 -14.74
N GLY A 174 -6.07 16.17 -15.07
CA GLY A 174 -6.10 15.00 -15.95
C GLY A 174 -6.48 13.69 -15.25
N PHE A 175 -6.83 13.75 -13.97
CA PHE A 175 -7.26 12.61 -13.16
C PHE A 175 -8.70 12.77 -12.70
N GLU A 176 -9.39 11.64 -12.56
CA GLU A 176 -10.69 11.56 -11.88
C GLU A 176 -10.45 11.52 -10.37
N TRP A 177 -11.04 12.44 -9.62
CA TRP A 177 -10.88 12.55 -8.17
C TRP A 177 -12.18 12.19 -7.46
N PRO A 178 -12.14 11.38 -6.40
CA PRO A 178 -13.30 11.18 -5.56
C PRO A 178 -13.65 12.48 -4.80
N GLU A 179 -14.90 12.61 -4.37
CA GLU A 179 -15.35 13.76 -3.56
C GLU A 179 -14.69 13.76 -2.17
N VAL A 180 -14.44 12.58 -1.62
CA VAL A 180 -13.87 12.36 -0.29
C VAL A 180 -12.71 11.37 -0.34
N LYS A 181 -11.76 11.53 0.57
CA LYS A 181 -10.64 10.61 0.77
C LYS A 181 -11.12 9.28 1.35
N PRO A 182 -10.42 8.17 1.06
CA PRO A 182 -10.63 6.91 1.76
C PRO A 182 -10.17 7.03 3.22
N PRO A 183 -10.52 6.10 4.12
CA PRO A 183 -10.25 6.26 5.55
C PRO A 183 -8.74 6.33 5.87
N PHE A 184 -7.90 5.67 5.07
CA PHE A 184 -6.44 5.56 5.24
C PHE A 184 -5.76 5.38 3.87
N ALA A 185 -4.42 5.44 3.84
CA ALA A 185 -3.61 5.07 2.68
C ALA A 185 -3.05 3.65 2.89
N PRO A 186 -3.09 2.75 1.88
CA PRO A 186 -2.80 1.32 2.07
C PRO A 186 -1.42 1.03 2.67
N GLU A 187 -0.41 1.86 2.37
CA GLU A 187 0.96 1.76 2.89
C GLU A 187 1.13 2.23 4.35
N SER A 188 0.07 2.79 4.94
CA SER A 188 0.08 3.31 6.32
C SER A 188 -0.22 2.26 7.39
N VAL A 189 -0.61 1.06 6.97
CA VAL A 189 -0.92 -0.07 7.85
C VAL A 189 0.37 -0.72 8.35
N ARG A 190 0.51 -0.86 9.68
CA ARG A 190 1.63 -1.58 10.30
C ARG A 190 1.18 -2.44 11.46
N VAL A 191 1.76 -3.62 11.62
CA VAL A 191 1.61 -4.43 12.85
C VAL A 191 2.83 -4.20 13.75
N ASP A 192 2.58 -3.95 15.03
CA ASP A 192 3.65 -3.82 16.02
C ASP A 192 4.07 -5.19 16.60
N PRO A 193 5.21 -5.27 17.32
CA PRO A 193 5.68 -6.55 17.87
C PRO A 193 4.75 -7.18 18.92
N ALA A 194 3.79 -6.42 19.46
CA ALA A 194 2.80 -6.92 20.40
C ALA A 194 1.51 -7.41 19.70
N GLY A 195 1.44 -7.30 18.37
CA GLY A 195 0.29 -7.76 17.58
C GLY A 195 -0.82 -6.71 17.43
N TYR A 196 -0.55 -5.43 17.72
CA TYR A 196 -1.51 -4.35 17.43
C TYR A 196 -1.34 -3.83 16.00
N VAL A 197 -2.46 -3.57 15.32
CA VAL A 197 -2.47 -2.89 14.02
C VAL A 197 -2.54 -1.39 14.24
N TRP A 198 -1.62 -0.65 13.65
CA TRP A 198 -1.58 0.81 13.64
C TRP A 198 -1.89 1.29 12.23
N VAL A 199 -2.89 2.17 12.11
CA VAL A 199 -3.37 2.70 10.82
C VAL A 199 -3.38 4.21 10.84
N GLU A 200 -2.57 4.84 9.99
CA GLU A 200 -2.59 6.30 9.80
C GLU A 200 -3.82 6.69 8.96
N ARG A 201 -4.71 7.47 9.56
CA ARG A 201 -5.92 7.97 8.91
C ARG A 201 -5.62 9.12 7.96
N HIS A 202 -6.41 9.21 6.90
CA HIS A 202 -6.49 10.44 6.15
C HIS A 202 -7.09 11.54 7.04
N VAL A 203 -6.32 12.62 7.16
CA VAL A 203 -6.73 13.87 7.80
C VAL A 203 -6.76 14.99 6.74
N PRO A 204 -7.41 16.13 7.03
CA PRO A 204 -7.26 17.32 6.20
C PRO A 204 -5.77 17.69 6.05
N ALA A 205 -5.39 18.17 4.86
CA ALA A 205 -4.00 18.56 4.60
C ALA A 205 -3.51 19.60 5.62
N GLY A 206 -2.33 19.36 6.18
CA GLY A 206 -1.70 20.24 7.18
C GLY A 206 -2.07 19.94 8.64
N GLU A 207 -3.03 19.06 8.90
CA GLU A 207 -3.35 18.60 10.25
C GLU A 207 -2.38 17.52 10.74
N SER A 208 -2.37 17.31 12.06
CA SER A 208 -1.62 16.22 12.68
C SER A 208 -2.20 14.86 12.24
N PRO A 209 -1.37 13.93 11.74
CA PRO A 209 -1.84 12.58 11.46
C PRO A 209 -2.30 11.89 12.74
N VAL A 210 -3.31 11.04 12.59
CA VAL A 210 -3.89 10.25 13.68
C VAL A 210 -3.77 8.78 13.33
N LEU A 211 -3.18 8.01 14.24
CA LEU A 211 -3.01 6.57 14.16
C LEU A 211 -4.12 5.90 14.98
N ASP A 212 -5.06 5.23 14.33
CA ASP A 212 -5.98 4.34 15.04
C ASP A 212 -5.30 3.00 15.31
N VAL A 213 -5.49 2.45 16.51
CA VAL A 213 -4.84 1.21 16.96
C VAL A 213 -5.88 0.13 17.21
N PHE A 214 -5.67 -1.05 16.63
CA PHE A 214 -6.58 -2.18 16.68
C PHE A 214 -5.91 -3.40 17.33
N ASP A 215 -6.67 -4.14 18.12
CA ASP A 215 -6.22 -5.38 18.75
C ASP A 215 -6.32 -6.61 17.82
N GLY A 216 -5.97 -7.78 18.35
CA GLY A 216 -6.01 -9.07 17.64
C GLY A 216 -7.41 -9.58 17.27
N GLU A 217 -8.47 -8.89 17.72
CA GLU A 217 -9.87 -9.16 17.35
C GLU A 217 -10.41 -8.10 16.37
N GLY A 218 -9.55 -7.18 15.92
CA GLY A 218 -9.90 -6.10 15.01
C GLY A 218 -10.71 -4.99 15.66
N ALA A 219 -10.77 -4.92 17.00
CA ALA A 219 -11.42 -3.84 17.71
C ALA A 219 -10.48 -2.65 17.85
N ARG A 220 -10.94 -1.43 17.55
CA ARG A 220 -10.15 -0.22 17.79
C ARG A 220 -10.06 0.07 19.28
N VAL A 221 -8.86 -0.02 19.84
CA VAL A 221 -8.56 0.15 21.27
C VAL A 221 -7.97 1.51 21.61
N ALA A 222 -7.33 2.19 20.65
CA ALA A 222 -6.75 3.51 20.87
C ALA A 222 -6.73 4.38 19.61
N SER A 223 -6.45 5.67 19.80
CA SER A 223 -6.19 6.64 18.75
C SER A 223 -5.08 7.59 19.21
N VAL A 224 -4.02 7.72 18.42
CA VAL A 224 -2.77 8.39 18.80
C VAL A 224 -2.42 9.44 17.75
N ALA A 225 -2.38 10.72 18.14
CA ALA A 225 -1.91 11.78 17.26
C ALA A 225 -0.37 11.83 17.24
N ILE A 226 0.21 11.99 16.05
CA ILE A 226 1.64 12.25 15.87
C ILE A 226 1.86 13.68 15.38
N PRO A 227 3.08 14.25 15.47
CA PRO A 227 3.32 15.62 15.04
C PRO A 227 2.94 15.86 13.58
N VAL A 228 2.59 17.09 13.23
CA VAL A 228 2.30 17.48 11.84
C VAL A 228 3.43 17.08 10.89
N ARG A 229 3.06 16.73 9.64
CA ARG A 229 4.01 16.30 8.59
C ARG A 229 4.88 15.11 9.02
N SER A 230 4.32 14.24 9.85
CA SER A 230 5.00 13.03 10.30
C SER A 230 4.33 11.78 9.73
N SER A 231 5.04 10.66 9.74
CA SER A 231 4.47 9.36 9.39
C SER A 231 5.19 8.25 10.13
N LEU A 232 4.45 7.26 10.60
CA LEU A 232 4.97 6.10 11.33
C LEU A 232 5.76 5.19 10.37
N ARG A 233 7.01 4.87 10.71
CA ARG A 233 7.89 4.03 9.89
C ARG A 233 8.16 2.66 10.46
N ALA A 234 8.41 2.56 11.76
CA ALA A 234 8.79 1.30 12.37
C ALA A 234 8.53 1.28 13.88
N PHE A 235 8.65 0.09 14.45
CA PHE A 235 8.59 -0.16 15.88
C PHE A 235 9.92 -0.70 16.37
N GLY A 236 10.30 -0.29 17.59
CA GLY A 236 11.31 -0.96 18.39
C GLY A 236 10.70 -1.53 19.67
N GLU A 237 11.54 -2.04 20.56
CA GLU A 237 11.09 -2.44 21.90
C GLU A 237 10.56 -1.20 22.66
N GLY A 238 9.25 -1.13 22.86
CA GLY A 238 8.57 0.00 23.52
C GLY A 238 8.69 1.35 22.81
N THR A 239 9.06 1.36 21.52
CA THR A 239 9.46 2.58 20.82
C THR A 239 8.74 2.71 19.47
N LEU A 240 8.31 3.94 19.13
CA LEU A 240 7.84 4.31 17.80
C LEU A 240 8.93 5.09 17.05
N TYR A 241 9.19 4.72 15.80
CA TYR A 241 10.03 5.46 14.89
C TYR A 241 9.18 6.20 13.87
N VAL A 242 9.27 7.52 13.88
CA VAL A 242 8.43 8.40 13.09
C VAL A 242 9.33 9.27 12.22
N THR A 243 9.05 9.37 10.93
CA THR A 243 9.71 10.37 10.07
C THR A 243 8.93 11.66 10.11
N ARG A 244 9.57 12.80 10.37
CA ARG A 244 8.98 14.14 10.29
C ARG A 244 9.65 14.95 9.19
N ARG A 245 8.86 15.67 8.38
CA ARG A 245 9.37 16.63 7.40
C ARG A 245 9.25 18.05 7.96
N ASP A 246 10.35 18.79 7.97
CA ASP A 246 10.34 20.21 8.37
C ASP A 246 9.90 21.13 7.22
N GLU A 247 9.86 22.45 7.49
CA GLU A 247 9.43 23.46 6.51
C GLU A 247 10.38 23.61 5.32
N LEU A 248 11.63 23.19 5.46
CA LEU A 248 12.64 23.23 4.41
C LEU A 248 12.66 21.91 3.61
N GLY A 249 11.80 20.95 3.95
CA GLY A 249 11.69 19.67 3.27
C GLY A 249 12.67 18.60 3.77
N PHE A 250 13.49 18.88 4.79
CA PHE A 250 14.37 17.86 5.36
C PHE A 250 13.56 16.82 6.12
N GLN A 251 13.97 15.56 6.02
CA GLN A 251 13.38 14.45 6.76
C GLN A 251 14.23 14.11 7.99
N TRP A 252 13.55 14.05 9.13
CA TRP A 252 14.11 13.70 10.43
C TRP A 252 13.55 12.36 10.86
N LEU A 253 14.39 11.46 11.36
CA LEU A 253 13.94 10.25 12.05
C LEU A 253 13.86 10.56 13.54
N GLU A 254 12.65 10.51 14.08
CA GLU A 254 12.35 10.80 15.47
C GLU A 254 11.93 9.52 16.20
N ARG A 255 12.29 9.47 17.48
CA ARG A 255 12.03 8.34 18.35
C ARG A 255 11.09 8.77 19.46
N TYR A 256 9.97 8.07 19.60
CA TYR A 256 8.98 8.30 20.65
C TYR A 256 8.80 7.05 21.50
N GLU A 257 8.45 7.23 22.76
CA GLU A 257 7.96 6.13 23.59
C GLU A 257 6.62 5.63 23.04
N ARG A 258 6.45 4.32 22.93
CA ARG A 258 5.17 3.74 22.50
C ARG A 258 4.14 3.93 23.62
N PRO A 259 2.96 4.52 23.33
CA PRO A 259 1.88 4.61 24.30
C PRO A 259 1.54 3.25 24.90
N SER A 260 1.19 3.24 26.19
CA SER A 260 0.55 2.08 26.80
C SER A 260 -0.88 1.99 26.27
N ILE A 261 -1.24 0.84 25.72
CA ILE A 261 -2.56 0.53 25.14
C ILE A 261 -3.24 -0.49 26.05
#